data_AF-W4RT89-F1
#
_entry.id   AF-W4RT89-F1
#
_cell.length_a   1.000
_cell.length_b   1.000
_cell.length_c   1.000
_cell.angle_alpha   90.00
_cell.angle_beta   90.00
_cell.angle_gamma   90.00
#
_symmetry.space_group_name_H-M   'P 1'
#
loop_
_entity.id
_entity.type
_entity.pdbx_description
1 polymer ?
#
loop_
_entity_poly.entity_id
_entity_poly.type
_entity_poly.pdbx_seq_one_letter_code
_entity_poly.pdbx_strand_id
1 'polypeptide(L)'
;MPREARRKSASGVYRVMLRGAAVKGFKKFNERTNRDECLEDIYPRRKLTDEQARQEIKQLLGEIAIARVKSLPGWQKDHYLIKIKEIDGITVRQAARILCVSKNLIHRAGLRGPSANFDSLE
;
A
#
# COMPACT_ATOMS: atom_id res chain seq x y z
N MET A 1 6.99 -28.47 10.36
CA MET A 1 6.03 -29.27 11.14
C MET A 1 5.09 -29.98 10.17
N PRO A 2 5.27 -31.28 9.89
CA PRO A 2 4.33 -32.02 9.07
C PRO A 2 3.01 -32.18 9.83
N ARG A 3 1.87 -31.95 9.16
CA ARG A 3 0.55 -32.08 9.78
C ARG A 3 0.12 -33.54 9.79
N GLU A 4 -0.21 -34.06 10.95
CA GLU A 4 -0.82 -35.39 11.09
C GLU A 4 -2.30 -35.39 10.68
N ALA A 5 -2.76 -36.55 10.18
CA ALA A 5 -4.13 -36.73 9.76
C ALA A 5 -5.10 -36.79 10.96
N ARG A 6 -6.22 -36.07 10.86
CA ARG A 6 -7.21 -35.95 11.93
C ARG A 6 -7.97 -37.27 12.15
N ARG A 7 -8.06 -37.73 13.41
CA ARG A 7 -8.85 -38.90 13.81
C ARG A 7 -10.36 -38.70 13.58
N LYS A 8 -11.04 -39.74 13.10
CA LYS A 8 -12.49 -39.76 12.84
C LYS A 8 -13.30 -39.82 14.14
N SER A 9 -14.50 -39.23 14.17
CA SER A 9 -15.42 -39.32 15.31
C SER A 9 -16.17 -40.65 15.33
N ALA A 10 -16.56 -41.08 16.53
CA ALA A 10 -17.18 -42.39 16.78
C ALA A 10 -18.58 -42.57 16.15
N SER A 11 -19.29 -41.48 15.83
CA SER A 11 -20.66 -41.53 15.31
C SER A 11 -20.78 -41.79 13.81
N GLY A 12 -19.67 -41.79 13.05
CA GLY A 12 -19.67 -42.05 11.59
C GLY A 12 -20.35 -40.99 10.71
N VAL A 13 -21.18 -40.12 11.28
CA VAL A 13 -21.88 -39.06 10.55
C VAL A 13 -20.97 -37.84 10.45
N TYR A 14 -20.30 -37.72 9.30
CA TYR A 14 -19.69 -36.45 8.89
C TYR A 14 -20.79 -35.39 8.79
N ARG A 15 -20.83 -34.47 9.76
CA ARG A 15 -21.63 -33.24 9.71
C ARG A 15 -21.07 -32.25 8.67
N VAL A 16 -20.96 -32.66 7.42
CA VAL A 16 -20.91 -31.76 6.26
C VAL A 16 -21.54 -32.53 5.10
N MET A 17 -22.87 -32.53 5.07
CA MET A 17 -23.63 -32.80 3.86
C MET A 17 -23.25 -31.74 2.83
N LEU A 18 -22.31 -32.04 1.92
CA LEU A 18 -22.00 -31.33 0.65
C LEU A 18 -20.74 -31.93 0.01
N ARG A 19 -20.71 -33.21 -0.35
CA ARG A 19 -19.45 -33.88 -0.80
C ARG A 19 -19.35 -34.26 -2.27
N GLY A 20 -20.45 -34.30 -3.03
CA GLY A 20 -20.41 -34.70 -4.44
C GLY A 20 -20.47 -33.51 -5.41
N ALA A 21 -21.60 -32.81 -5.42
CA ALA A 21 -21.87 -31.74 -6.38
C ALA A 21 -20.97 -30.51 -6.17
N ALA A 22 -20.70 -30.13 -4.92
CA ALA A 22 -19.81 -29.01 -4.60
C ALA A 22 -18.37 -29.25 -5.08
N VAL A 23 -17.86 -30.47 -4.92
CA VAL A 23 -16.51 -30.85 -5.38
C VAL A 23 -16.43 -30.82 -6.91
N LYS A 24 -17.43 -31.37 -7.60
CA LYS A 24 -17.50 -31.34 -9.07
C LYS A 24 -17.61 -29.91 -9.61
N GLY A 25 -18.42 -29.06 -8.97
CA GLY A 25 -18.58 -27.65 -9.33
C GLY A 25 -17.29 -26.86 -9.12
N PHE A 26 -16.61 -27.07 -7.99
CA PHE A 26 -15.33 -26.44 -7.68
C PHE A 26 -14.24 -26.84 -8.68
N LYS A 27 -14.14 -28.13 -9.01
CA LYS A 27 -13.19 -28.64 -10.01
C LYS A 27 -13.45 -28.01 -11.38
N LYS A 28 -14.71 -28.03 -11.85
CA LYS A 28 -15.13 -27.39 -13.10
C LYS A 28 -14.89 -25.88 -13.13
N PHE A 29 -14.93 -25.19 -11.98
CA PHE A 29 -14.66 -23.76 -11.92
C PHE A 29 -13.16 -23.45 -12.07
N ASN A 30 -12.31 -24.16 -11.32
CA ASN A 30 -10.86 -23.93 -11.34
C ASN A 30 -10.17 -24.41 -12.63
N GLU A 31 -10.74 -25.42 -13.31
CA GLU A 31 -10.18 -25.96 -14.57
C GLU A 31 -10.70 -25.21 -15.82
N ARG A 32 -11.56 -24.20 -15.68
CA ARG A 32 -11.96 -23.36 -16.82
C ARG A 32 -10.77 -22.54 -17.29
N THR A 33 -10.59 -22.48 -18.61
CA THR A 33 -9.64 -21.55 -19.22
C THR A 33 -10.02 -20.13 -18.82
N ASN A 34 -9.14 -19.50 -18.06
CA ASN A 34 -9.32 -18.13 -17.60
C ASN A 34 -8.22 -17.25 -18.20
N ARG A 35 -8.56 -15.99 -18.50
CA ARG A 35 -7.63 -14.96 -18.97
C ARG A 35 -7.25 -14.00 -17.85
N ASP A 36 -7.46 -14.39 -16.58
CA ASP A 36 -7.05 -13.60 -15.45
C ASP A 36 -5.55 -13.28 -15.56
N GLU A 37 -5.25 -12.00 -15.73
CA GLU A 37 -3.89 -11.51 -15.58
C GLU A 37 -3.53 -11.57 -14.11
N CYS A 38 -2.38 -12.19 -13.82
CA CYS A 38 -1.88 -12.26 -12.46
C CYS A 38 -1.65 -10.82 -11.96
N LEU A 39 -2.23 -10.46 -10.82
CA LEU A 39 -2.10 -9.12 -10.21
C LEU A 39 -0.68 -8.80 -9.70
N GLU A 40 0.30 -9.67 -9.95
CA GLU A 40 1.69 -9.37 -9.63
C GLU A 40 2.17 -8.20 -10.49
N ASP A 41 2.93 -7.27 -9.90
CA ASP A 41 3.53 -6.16 -10.64
C ASP A 41 4.57 -6.74 -11.63
N ILE A 42 4.14 -7.09 -12.84
CA ILE A 42 4.97 -7.65 -13.94
C ILE A 42 6.13 -6.71 -14.31
N TYR A 43 5.99 -5.42 -13.99
CA TYR A 43 7.03 -4.42 -14.14
C TYR A 43 7.63 -4.09 -12.77
N PRO A 44 8.93 -4.37 -12.54
CA PRO A 44 9.59 -3.91 -11.34
C PRO A 44 9.57 -2.39 -11.35
N ARG A 45 8.66 -1.78 -10.59
CA ARG A 45 8.66 -0.33 -10.36
C ARG A 45 10.05 0.03 -9.85
N ARG A 46 10.68 1.05 -10.43
CA ARG A 46 11.94 1.60 -9.95
C ARG A 46 11.76 1.84 -8.46
N LYS A 47 12.58 1.23 -7.61
CA LYS A 47 12.56 1.49 -6.16
C LYS A 47 13.76 2.36 -5.85
N LEU A 48 13.52 3.59 -5.43
CA LEU A 48 14.60 4.44 -4.95
C LEU A 48 15.22 3.81 -3.71
N THR A 49 16.54 3.89 -3.61
CA THR A 49 17.21 3.68 -2.33
C THR A 49 16.85 4.79 -1.36
N ASP A 50 16.98 4.56 -0.05
CA ASP A 50 16.67 5.59 0.95
C ASP A 50 17.53 6.85 0.77
N GLU A 51 18.78 6.71 0.28
CA GLU A 51 19.66 7.83 -0.03
C GLU A 51 19.20 8.62 -1.25
N GLN A 52 18.85 7.95 -2.35
CA GLN A 52 18.29 8.62 -3.53
C GLN A 52 16.98 9.33 -3.20
N ALA A 53 16.08 8.67 -2.47
CA ALA A 53 14.84 9.27 -2.01
C ALA A 53 15.08 10.52 -1.15
N ARG A 54 16.14 10.52 -0.33
CA ARG A 54 16.53 11.67 0.49
C ARG A 54 17.03 12.83 -0.35
N GLN A 55 17.79 12.56 -1.41
CA GLN A 55 18.28 13.57 -2.34
C GLN A 55 17.14 14.21 -3.14
N GLU A 56 16.23 13.41 -3.69
CA GLU A 56 15.03 13.88 -4.41
C GLU A 56 14.15 14.76 -3.51
N ILE A 57 13.86 14.31 -2.28
CA ILE A 57 13.08 15.09 -1.32
C ILE A 57 13.79 16.43 -1.00
N LYS A 58 15.12 16.42 -0.87
CA LYS A 58 15.88 17.65 -0.58
C LYS A 58 15.82 18.64 -1.75
N GLN A 59 15.90 18.16 -2.98
CA GLN A 59 15.76 19.00 -4.18
C GLN A 59 14.36 19.62 -4.27
N LEU A 60 13.31 18.85 -3.96
CA LEU A 60 11.92 19.31 -3.98
C LEU A 60 11.63 20.37 -2.90
N LEU A 61 12.17 20.19 -1.69
CA LEU A 61 11.97 21.13 -0.58
C LEU A 61 12.78 22.42 -0.70
N GLY A 62 13.83 22.44 -1.52
CA GLY A 62 14.72 23.59 -1.70
C GLY A 62 15.38 24.02 -0.39
N GLU A 63 15.07 25.23 0.07
CA GLU A 63 15.63 25.81 1.31
C GLU A 63 15.00 25.22 2.59
N ILE A 64 13.84 24.55 2.47
CA ILE A 64 13.17 23.98 3.64
C ILE A 64 13.90 22.71 4.07
N ALA A 65 14.49 22.75 5.25
CA ALA A 65 15.07 21.55 5.84
C ALA A 65 14.01 20.46 6.05
N ILE A 66 14.37 19.20 5.77
CA ILE A 66 13.54 17.99 5.95
C ILE A 66 12.89 17.97 7.34
N ALA A 67 13.63 18.34 8.38
CA ALA A 67 13.13 18.36 9.75
C ALA A 67 11.99 19.39 9.98
N ARG A 68 12.00 20.50 9.24
CA ARG A 68 11.02 21.58 9.36
C ARG A 68 9.66 21.21 8.76
N VAL A 69 9.62 20.23 7.85
CA VAL A 69 8.38 19.77 7.19
C VAL A 69 7.32 19.32 8.21
N LYS A 70 7.76 18.71 9.32
CA LYS A 70 6.86 18.27 10.41
C LYS A 70 6.11 19.42 11.06
N SER A 71 6.76 20.57 11.24
CA SER A 71 6.22 21.76 11.91
C SER A 71 5.47 22.71 10.97
N LEU A 72 5.41 22.41 9.67
CA LEU A 72 4.69 23.25 8.71
C LEU A 72 3.18 23.27 8.98
N PRO A 73 2.50 24.38 8.66
CA PRO A 73 1.04 24.45 8.71
C PRO A 73 0.43 23.38 7.80
N GLY A 74 -0.77 22.92 8.16
CA GLY A 74 -1.39 21.73 7.54
C GLY A 74 -1.46 21.79 6.01
N TRP A 75 -1.76 22.96 5.46
CA TRP A 75 -1.91 23.20 4.02
C TRP A 75 -0.57 23.12 3.26
N GLN A 76 0.48 23.81 3.73
CA GLN A 76 1.84 23.70 3.13
C GLN A 76 2.37 22.28 3.27
N LYS A 77 2.15 21.66 4.42
CA LYS A 77 2.57 20.28 4.66
C LYS A 77 1.90 19.33 3.68
N ASP A 78 0.59 19.42 3.50
CA ASP A 78 -0.14 18.55 2.57
C ASP A 78 0.32 18.79 1.12
N HIS A 79 0.61 20.03 0.72
CA HIS A 79 1.21 20.36 -0.58
C HIS A 79 2.53 19.62 -0.83
N TYR A 80 3.49 19.72 0.10
CA TYR A 80 4.77 19.01 -0.05
C TYR A 80 4.61 17.49 0.01
N LEU A 81 3.71 16.96 0.83
CA LEU A 81 3.48 15.53 0.91
C LEU A 81 2.86 14.93 -0.34
N ILE A 82 1.99 15.69 -1.02
CA ILE A 82 1.45 15.29 -2.33
C ILE A 82 2.58 15.25 -3.35
N LYS A 83 3.37 16.33 -3.46
CA LYS A 83 4.52 16.37 -4.37
C LYS A 83 5.54 15.26 -4.10
N ILE A 84 5.81 14.94 -2.84
CA ILE A 84 6.72 13.84 -2.48
C ILE A 84 6.13 12.49 -2.91
N LYS A 85 4.81 12.28 -2.86
CA LYS A 85 4.18 11.04 -3.34
C LYS A 85 4.25 10.87 -4.86
N GLU A 86 4.40 11.97 -5.60
CA GLU A 86 4.51 11.97 -7.06
C GLU A 86 5.92 11.59 -7.55
N ILE A 87 6.93 11.60 -6.66
CA ILE A 87 8.29 11.17 -7.00
C ILE A 87 8.26 9.69 -7.41
N ASP A 88 8.69 9.40 -8.64
CA ASP A 88 8.72 8.03 -9.15
C ASP A 88 9.64 7.15 -8.30
N GLY A 89 9.11 5.99 -7.90
CA GLY A 89 9.84 5.00 -7.15
C GLY A 89 10.05 5.26 -5.66
N ILE A 90 9.47 6.32 -5.10
CA ILE A 90 9.44 6.49 -3.64
C ILE A 90 8.25 5.73 -3.04
N THR A 91 8.49 5.06 -1.92
CA THR A 91 7.40 4.44 -1.15
C THR A 91 6.92 5.37 -0.03
N VAL A 92 5.62 5.30 0.31
CA VAL A 92 5.04 6.05 1.46
C VAL A 92 5.81 5.78 2.75
N ARG A 93 6.34 4.56 2.93
CA ARG A 93 7.16 4.21 4.10
C ARG A 93 8.55 4.83 4.08
N GLN A 94 9.16 5.00 2.90
CA GLN A 94 10.44 5.72 2.77
C GLN A 94 10.26 7.18 3.14
N ALA A 95 9.27 7.84 2.54
CA ALA A 95 8.94 9.23 2.87
C ALA A 95 8.65 9.41 4.38
N ALA A 96 7.89 8.49 4.99
CA ALA A 96 7.59 8.52 6.44
C ALA A 96 8.86 8.48 7.31
N ARG A 97 9.81 7.60 6.95
CA ARG A 97 11.07 7.45 7.67
C ARG A 97 11.97 8.67 7.49
N ILE A 98 12.09 9.19 6.27
CA ILE A 98 12.94 10.35 5.94
C ILE A 98 12.41 11.63 6.59
N LEU A 99 11.10 11.86 6.54
CA LEU A 99 10.45 13.06 7.09
C LEU A 99 10.16 12.96 8.60
N CYS A 100 10.41 11.81 9.23
CA CYS A 100 10.08 11.53 10.63
C CYS A 100 8.59 11.80 10.97
N VAL A 101 7.67 11.38 10.08
CA VAL A 101 6.21 11.51 10.26
C VAL A 101 5.52 10.15 10.14
N SER A 102 4.28 10.07 10.63
CA SER A 102 3.50 8.83 10.50
C SER A 102 3.15 8.54 9.04
N LYS A 103 3.21 7.26 8.64
CA LYS A 103 2.76 6.79 7.31
C LYS A 103 1.33 7.24 6.99
N ASN A 104 0.45 7.23 8.00
CA ASN A 104 -0.96 7.61 7.83
C ASN A 104 -1.12 9.08 7.45
N LEU A 105 -0.26 9.96 7.96
CA LEU A 105 -0.28 11.37 7.64
C LEU A 105 0.02 11.58 6.13
N ILE A 106 1.06 10.91 5.61
CA ILE A 106 1.42 10.96 4.19
C ILE A 106 0.34 10.31 3.32
N HIS A 107 -0.17 9.15 3.74
CA HIS A 107 -1.21 8.43 3.01
C HIS A 107 -2.47 9.28 2.82
N ARG A 108 -2.88 10.02 3.86
CA ARG A 108 -4.07 10.86 3.86
C ARG A 108 -3.88 12.23 3.19
N ALA A 109 -2.65 12.63 2.88
CA ALA A 109 -2.39 13.86 2.15
C ALA A 109 -3.09 13.80 0.77
N GLY A 110 -3.91 14.81 0.48
CA GLY A 110 -4.76 14.89 -0.71
C GLY A 110 -6.14 14.23 -0.60
N LEU A 111 -6.42 13.50 0.49
CA LEU A 111 -7.74 12.89 0.76
C LEU A 111 -8.60 13.72 1.72
N ARG A 112 -8.00 14.68 2.43
CA ARG A 112 -8.74 15.67 3.21
C ARG A 112 -9.14 16.79 2.25
N GLY A 113 -10.39 17.23 2.30
CA GLY A 113 -10.87 18.35 1.50
C GLY A 113 -9.97 19.59 1.67
N PRO A 114 -9.97 20.51 0.69
CA PRO A 114 -9.04 21.64 0.67
C PRO A 114 -9.10 22.41 1.99
N SER A 115 -7.95 22.59 2.61
CA SER A 115 -7.80 23.54 3.72
C SER A 115 -8.02 24.95 3.16
N ALA A 116 -8.81 25.76 3.88
CA ALA A 116 -9.29 27.10 3.50
C ALA A 116 -8.23 28.18 3.14
N ASN A 117 -6.95 27.83 2.96
CA ASN A 117 -5.84 28.76 2.72
C ASN A 117 -5.03 28.40 1.45
N PHE A 118 -5.59 27.64 0.50
CA PHE A 118 -4.86 27.18 -0.69
C PHE A 118 -4.68 28.28 -1.77
N ASP A 119 -5.51 29.33 -1.76
CA ASP A 119 -5.56 30.35 -2.83
C ASP A 119 -4.54 31.50 -2.70
N SER A 120 -3.39 31.29 -2.04
CA SER A 120 -2.44 32.39 -1.76
C SER A 120 -0.97 32.07 -2.00
N LEU A 121 -0.64 30.98 -2.71
CA LEU A 121 0.74 30.66 -3.11
C LEU A 121 0.88 30.41 -4.62
N GLU A 122 0.51 31.41 -5.42
CA GLU A 122 1.12 31.64 -6.73
C GLU A 122 2.21 32.72 -6.61
#